data_AF-A0A7Z9BTC0-F1
#
_entry.id   AF-A0A7Z9BTC0-F1
#
_cell.length_a   1.000
_cell.length_b   1.000
_cell.length_c   1.000
_cell.angle_alpha   90.00
_cell.angle_beta   90.00
_cell.angle_gamma   90.00
#
_symmetry.space_group_name_H-M   'P 1'
#
loop_
_entity.id
_entity.type
_entity.pdbx_description
1 polymer ?
#
loop_
_entity_poly.entity_id
_entity_poly.type
_entity_poly.pdbx_seq_one_letter_code
_entity_poly.pdbx_strand_id
1 'polypeptide(L)' 'MKYPLHTQSKPVSGIAAKKLLEAIDAGESVVNDRVLALAKRIAAHRRKAQKNG' A
#
# COMPACT_ATOMS: atom_id res chain seq x y z
N MET A 1 -18.55 -4.19 5.23
CA MET A 1 -18.44 -2.86 5.86
C MET A 1 -18.99 -1.83 4.89
N LYS A 2 -20.01 -1.07 5.28
CA LYS A 2 -20.65 -0.05 4.43
C LYS A 2 -19.84 1.24 4.58
N TYR A 3 -18.99 1.56 3.61
CA TYR A 3 -18.27 2.83 3.62
C TYR A 3 -19.28 3.97 3.41
N PRO A 4 -19.30 5.01 4.27
CA PRO A 4 -20.15 6.16 4.05
C PRO A 4 -19.89 6.73 2.65
N LEU A 5 -20.96 7.02 1.90
CA LEU A 5 -20.92 7.51 0.51
C LEU A 5 -20.07 8.79 0.34
N HIS A 6 -19.78 9.48 1.46
CA HIS A 6 -19.03 10.73 1.52
C HIS A 6 -17.70 10.60 2.26
N THR A 7 -17.11 9.39 2.31
CA THR A 7 -15.75 9.24 2.84
C THR A 7 -14.77 9.87 1.84
N GLN A 8 -14.58 11.18 1.96
CA GLN A 8 -13.61 11.90 1.16
C GLN A 8 -12.21 11.55 1.67
N SER A 9 -11.35 11.09 0.77
CA SER A 9 -9.92 10.96 1.03
C SER A 9 -9.36 12.32 1.40
N LYS A 10 -8.60 12.38 2.50
CA LYS A 10 -7.91 13.61 2.89
C LYS A 10 -6.89 14.00 1.81
N PRO A 11 -6.73 15.29 1.51
CA PRO A 11 -5.71 15.73 0.56
C PRO A 11 -4.32 15.36 1.08
N VAL A 12 -3.45 14.89 0.17
CA VAL A 12 -2.04 14.65 0.47
C VAL A 12 -1.28 15.95 0.20
N SER A 13 -0.53 16.45 1.17
CA SER A 13 0.21 17.72 1.06
C SER A 13 1.66 17.60 1.53
N GLY A 14 2.48 18.60 1.18
CA GLY A 14 3.88 18.70 1.58
C GLY A 14 4.78 17.64 0.96
N ILE A 15 5.69 17.08 1.76
CA ILE A 15 6.71 16.11 1.33
C ILE A 15 6.08 14.86 0.69
N ALA A 16 4.93 14.41 1.22
CA ALA A 16 4.23 13.24 0.67
C ALA A 16 3.69 13.50 -0.73
N ALA A 17 3.19 14.72 -1.01
CA ALA A 17 2.73 15.10 -2.34
C ALA A 17 3.90 15.18 -3.33
N LYS A 18 5.06 15.71 -2.90
CA LYS A 18 6.28 15.75 -3.75
C LYS A 18 6.73 14.36 -4.18
N LYS A 19 6.78 13.41 -3.26
CA LYS A 19 7.15 12.01 -3.56
C LYS A 19 6.17 11.35 -4.54
N LEU A 20 4.88 11.66 -4.43
CA LEU A 20 3.88 11.15 -5.37
C LEU A 20 4.07 11.73 -6.77
N LEU A 21 4.35 13.03 -6.88
CA LEU A 21 4.63 13.68 -8.16
C LEU A 21 5.90 13.10 -8.82
N GLU A 22 6.98 12.96 -8.05
CA GLU A 22 8.23 12.35 -8.53
C GLU A 22 8.02 10.91 -9.04
N ALA A 23 7.20 10.12 -8.35
CA ALA A 23 6.88 8.76 -8.78
C ALA A 23 6.01 8.74 -10.05
N ILE A 24 5.05 9.67 -10.20
CA ILE A 24 4.24 9.80 -11.41
C ILE A 24 5.14 10.13 -12.61
N ASP A 25 6.06 11.09 -12.46
CA ASP A 25 6.98 11.50 -13.51
C ASP A 25 7.92 10.36 -13.93
N ALA A 26 8.33 9.51 -12.98
CA ALA A 26 9.16 8.34 -13.24
C ALA A 26 8.38 7.11 -13.78
N GLY A 27 7.04 7.16 -13.84
CA GLY A 27 6.21 5.99 -14.16
C GLY A 27 6.24 4.89 -13.09
N GLU A 28 6.63 5.26 -11.86
CA GLU A 28 6.77 4.37 -10.71
C GLU A 28 5.57 4.43 -9.77
N SER A 29 5.58 3.61 -8.72
CA SER A 29 4.52 3.58 -7.70
C SER A 29 5.09 3.84 -6.31
N VAL A 30 4.41 4.68 -5.52
CA VAL A 30 4.75 4.90 -4.11
C VAL A 30 4.06 3.84 -3.26
N VAL A 31 4.85 2.90 -2.75
CA VAL A 31 4.34 1.84 -1.86
C VAL A 31 4.62 2.21 -0.41
N ASN A 32 3.61 2.05 0.45
CA ASN A 32 3.81 2.16 1.89
C ASN A 32 4.60 0.94 2.39
N ASP A 33 5.81 1.18 2.91
CA ASP A 33 6.71 0.13 3.40
C ASP A 33 6.05 -0.80 4.43
N ARG A 34 5.16 -0.28 5.29
CA ARG A 34 4.44 -1.09 6.28
C ARG A 34 3.47 -2.05 5.61
N VAL A 35 2.79 -1.60 4.55
CA VAL A 35 1.88 -2.44 3.76
C VAL A 35 2.66 -3.50 3.00
N LEU A 36 3.82 -3.14 2.44
CA LEU A 36 4.71 -4.09 1.77
C LEU A 36 5.23 -5.16 2.74
N ALA A 37 5.68 -4.76 3.93
CA ALA A 37 6.15 -5.67 4.96
C ALA A 37 5.04 -6.63 5.43
N LEU A 38 3.82 -6.12 5.61
CA LEU A 38 2.66 -6.93 5.96
C LEU A 38 2.34 -7.95 4.86
N ALA A 39 2.30 -7.52 3.59
CA ALA A 39 2.04 -8.40 2.46
C ALA A 39 3.08 -9.52 2.35
N LYS A 40 4.38 -9.19 2.51
CA LYS A 40 5.47 -10.18 2.55
C LYS A 40 5.27 -11.20 3.67
N ARG A 41 4.88 -10.74 4.87
CA ARG A 41 4.60 -11.63 6.02
C ARG A 41 3.44 -12.58 5.75
N ILE A 42 2.34 -12.08 5.19
CA ILE A 42 1.16 -12.89 4.84
C ILE A 42 1.53 -13.92 3.76
N ALA A 43 2.25 -13.51 2.72
CA ALA A 43 2.69 -14.41 1.66
C ALA A 43 3.60 -15.52 2.20
N ALA A 44 4.54 -15.20 3.09
CA ALA A 44 5.41 -16.19 3.73
C ALA A 44 4.61 -17.19 4.58
N HIS A 45 3.60 -16.72 5.32
CA HIS A 45 2.72 -17.58 6.10
C HIS A 45 1.91 -18.54 5.22
N ARG A 46 1.34 -18.05 4.11
CA ARG A 46 0.59 -18.88 3.16
C ARG A 46 1.44 -19.98 2.52
N ARG A 47 2.68 -19.65 2.12
CA ARG A 47 3.62 -20.63 1.57
C ARG A 47 3.97 -21.74 2.57
N LYS A 48 4.13 -21.40 3.85
CA LYS A 48 4.38 -22.40 4.91
C LYS A 48 3.18 -23.32 5.11
N ALA A 49 1.97 -22.78 5.10
CA ALA A 49 0.75 -23.57 5.23
C ALA A 49 0.56 -24.55 4.06
N GLN A 50 0.87 -24.14 2.82
CA GLN A 50 0.81 -25.00 1.64
C GLN A 50 1.88 -26.10 1.60
N LYS A 51 3.00 -25.93 2.30
CA LYS A 51 4.07 -26.95 2.34
C LYS A 51 3.80 -28.06 3.37
N ASN A 52 2.91 -27.81 4.32
CA ASN A 52 2.62 -28.69 5.45
C ASN A 52 1.23 -29.37 5.36
N GLY A 53 0.54 -29.25 4.23
CA GLY A 53 -0.70 -29.97 3.92
C GLY A 53 -0.52 -30.82 2.69
#